data_AF-A0A257RPZ9-F1
#
_entry.id   AF-A0A257RPZ9-F1
#
_cell.length_a   1.000
_cell.length_b   1.000
_cell.length_c   1.000
_cell.angle_alpha   90.00
_cell.angle_beta   90.00
_cell.angle_gamma   90.00
#
_symmetry.space_group_name_H-M   'P 1'
#
loop_
_entity.id
_entity.type
_entity.pdbx_description
1 polymer ?
#
loop_
_entity_poly.entity_id
_entity_poly.type
_entity_poly.pdbx_seq_one_letter_code
_entity_poly.pdbx_strand_id
1 'polypeptide(L)'
;METDHAVPAGLVAPAIAESWRRCLAAGLDPQRPPKIERLTSTSLEHRRRAHDDVRRLARSEMQALHQQLGAENFVLALAAPDGLLLDLSLPGRSGLELLPDIHALQPELRVLVLTMHVDRILAEAALAAGATGFVPKDAGMEELERALEAVLAGKRFLSDRVPKVTHRVGLDAMHASLARLTPRQQTIMRLNGKGKTSGEIGAKLGLTESTITFHRQRIRRLLGLASEWELVRHSILIQVAAQEEKAE
;
A
#
# COMPACT_ATOMS: atom_id res chain seq x y z
N MET A 1 21.80 -21.97 9.07
CA MET A 1 20.38 -22.37 9.11
C MET A 1 19.65 -21.42 8.18
N GLU A 2 19.50 -21.84 6.93
CA GLU A 2 18.81 -21.09 5.87
C GLU A 2 17.34 -20.96 6.25
N THR A 3 16.90 -19.73 6.53
CA THR A 3 15.47 -19.44 6.61
C THR A 3 14.99 -19.16 5.20
N ASP A 4 14.19 -20.10 4.70
CA ASP A 4 13.51 -20.12 3.42
C ASP A 4 12.90 -18.75 3.06
N HIS A 5 13.44 -18.14 2.00
CA HIS A 5 13.08 -16.84 1.44
C HIS A 5 11.83 -16.94 0.54
N ALA A 6 10.83 -17.71 0.97
CA ALA A 6 9.65 -17.94 0.17
C ALA A 6 8.77 -16.67 0.15
N VAL A 7 8.51 -16.15 -1.06
CA VAL A 7 7.29 -15.37 -1.31
C VAL A 7 6.14 -16.22 -0.74
N PRO A 8 5.33 -15.73 0.23
CA PRO A 8 4.31 -16.57 0.83
C PRO A 8 3.42 -17.13 -0.29
N ALA A 9 3.45 -18.46 -0.46
CA ALA A 9 2.78 -19.10 -1.57
C ALA A 9 1.28 -18.77 -1.51
N GLY A 10 0.75 -18.17 -2.59
CA GLY A 10 -0.67 -17.79 -2.70
C GLY A 10 -1.02 -16.34 -2.35
N LEU A 11 -0.05 -15.48 -1.98
CA LEU A 11 -0.30 -14.07 -1.66
C LEU A 11 -0.18 -13.11 -2.86
N VAL A 12 0.49 -13.54 -3.92
CA VAL A 12 0.74 -12.78 -5.15
C VAL A 12 0.67 -13.73 -6.35
N ALA A 13 0.17 -13.23 -7.47
CA ALA A 13 0.01 -14.03 -8.68
C ALA A 13 1.35 -14.59 -9.22
N PRO A 14 1.33 -15.69 -9.99
CA PRO A 14 2.56 -16.35 -10.45
C PRO A 14 3.53 -15.42 -11.19
N ALA A 15 3.02 -14.51 -12.02
CA ALA A 15 3.82 -13.53 -12.75
C ALA A 15 4.58 -12.56 -11.81
N ILE A 16 3.94 -12.16 -10.72
CA ILE A 16 4.52 -11.26 -9.71
C ILE A 16 5.57 -11.99 -8.87
N ALA A 17 5.28 -13.24 -8.47
CA ALA A 17 6.25 -14.07 -7.75
C ALA A 17 7.51 -14.34 -8.59
N GLU A 18 7.37 -14.49 -9.91
CA GLU A 18 8.49 -14.64 -10.82
C GLU A 18 9.30 -13.34 -10.96
N SER A 19 8.63 -12.19 -11.09
CA SER A 19 9.29 -10.88 -11.10
C SER A 19 10.09 -10.63 -9.81
N TRP A 20 9.50 -10.94 -8.65
CA TRP A 20 10.17 -10.86 -7.35
C TRP A 20 11.43 -11.73 -7.29
N ARG A 21 11.37 -12.96 -7.80
CA ARG A 21 12.54 -13.85 -7.89
C ARG A 21 13.64 -13.28 -8.79
N ARG A 22 13.29 -12.63 -9.91
CA ARG A 22 14.24 -11.91 -10.76
C ARG A 22 14.90 -10.74 -10.01
N CYS A 23 14.13 -9.97 -9.23
CA CYS A 23 14.66 -8.87 -8.42
C CYS A 23 15.62 -9.36 -7.32
N LEU A 24 15.29 -10.44 -6.61
CA LEU A 24 16.18 -11.04 -5.61
C LEU A 24 17.47 -11.57 -6.24
N ALA A 25 17.38 -12.22 -7.41
CA ALA A 25 18.55 -12.66 -8.17
C ALA A 25 19.44 -11.49 -8.61
N ALA A 26 18.86 -10.30 -8.77
CA ALA A 26 19.56 -9.05 -9.05
C ALA A 26 20.05 -8.30 -7.79
N GLY A 27 19.94 -8.90 -6.60
CA GLY A 27 20.42 -8.32 -5.33
C GLY A 27 19.48 -7.29 -4.69
N LEU A 28 18.22 -7.22 -5.15
CA LEU A 28 17.21 -6.30 -4.62
C LEU A 28 16.38 -6.99 -3.54
N ASP A 29 16.90 -7.02 -2.31
CA ASP A 29 16.19 -7.57 -1.15
C ASP A 29 15.55 -6.43 -0.32
N PRO A 30 14.22 -6.22 -0.40
CA PRO A 30 13.53 -5.17 0.36
C PRO A 30 13.52 -5.42 1.87
N GLN A 31 13.85 -6.64 2.32
CA GLN A 31 13.90 -6.98 3.74
C GLN A 31 15.28 -6.74 4.36
N ARG A 32 16.30 -6.36 3.58
CA ARG A 32 17.66 -6.10 4.07
C ARG A 32 18.22 -4.79 3.49
N PRO A 33 18.35 -3.72 4.30
CA PRO A 33 19.03 -2.51 3.84
C PRO A 33 20.51 -2.83 3.50
N PRO A 34 21.09 -2.19 2.47
CA PRO A 34 22.47 -2.44 2.08
C PRO A 34 23.44 -2.02 3.19
N LYS A 35 24.52 -2.77 3.36
CA LYS A 35 25.60 -2.39 4.30
C LYS A 35 26.18 -1.03 3.91
N ILE A 36 26.36 -0.16 4.91
CA ILE A 36 27.01 1.13 4.74
C ILE A 36 28.51 0.88 4.52
N GLU A 37 29.01 1.24 3.34
CA GLU A 37 30.40 1.10 2.95
C GLU A 37 30.95 2.44 2.42
N ARG A 38 32.23 2.73 2.70
CA ARG A 38 32.93 3.85 2.06
C ARG A 38 33.40 3.42 0.69
N LEU A 39 32.86 4.05 -0.35
CA LEU A 39 33.15 3.74 -1.73
C LEU A 39 34.11 4.76 -2.34
N THR A 40 34.94 4.29 -3.27
CA THR A 40 35.76 5.17 -4.13
C THR A 40 34.89 5.81 -5.23
N SER A 41 35.36 6.88 -5.86
CA SER A 41 34.66 7.53 -6.98
C SER A 41 34.37 6.56 -8.13
N THR A 42 35.33 5.71 -8.48
CA THR A 42 35.18 4.70 -9.53
C THR A 42 34.16 3.62 -9.15
N SER A 43 34.13 3.20 -7.88
CA SER A 43 33.12 2.27 -7.35
C SER A 43 31.72 2.88 -7.29
N LEU A 44 31.63 4.20 -7.02
CA LEU A 44 30.39 4.98 -7.07
C LEU A 44 29.83 5.07 -8.49
N GLU A 45 30.67 5.33 -9.49
CA GLU A 45 30.26 5.37 -10.90
C GLU A 45 29.81 4.01 -11.41
N HIS A 46 30.51 2.93 -11.04
CA HIS A 46 30.08 1.56 -11.36
C HIS A 46 28.74 1.21 -10.70
N ARG A 47 28.53 1.56 -9.43
CA ARG A 47 27.24 1.36 -8.75
C ARG A 47 26.12 2.20 -9.35
N ARG A 48 26.41 3.43 -9.79
CA ARG A 48 25.43 4.26 -10.51
C ARG A 48 25.03 3.65 -11.85
N ARG A 49 25.99 3.15 -12.63
CA ARG A 49 25.68 2.43 -13.89
C ARG A 49 24.88 1.15 -13.63
N ALA A 50 25.26 0.36 -12.62
CA ALA A 50 24.50 -0.82 -12.22
C ALA A 50 23.08 -0.44 -11.76
N HIS A 51 22.90 0.65 -11.00
CA HIS A 51 21.59 1.20 -10.65
C HIS A 51 20.78 1.60 -11.90
N ASP A 52 21.40 2.25 -12.88
CA ASP A 52 20.71 2.66 -14.12
C ASP A 52 20.28 1.45 -14.95
N ASP A 53 21.10 0.40 -15.00
CA ASP A 53 20.78 -0.86 -15.71
C ASP A 53 19.63 -1.60 -15.04
N VAL A 54 19.67 -1.67 -13.70
CA VAL A 54 18.60 -2.25 -12.87
C VAL A 54 17.32 -1.41 -13.00
N ARG A 55 17.42 -0.07 -13.05
CA ARG A 55 16.31 0.85 -13.30
C ARG A 55 15.67 0.65 -14.68
N ARG A 56 16.47 0.41 -15.72
CA ARG A 56 15.95 0.06 -17.06
C ARG A 56 15.26 -1.30 -17.06
N LEU A 57 15.80 -2.29 -16.37
CA LEU A 57 15.18 -3.61 -16.22
C LEU A 57 13.85 -3.52 -15.45
N ALA A 58 13.81 -2.84 -14.30
CA ALA A 58 12.57 -2.67 -13.54
C ALA A 58 11.50 -1.87 -14.29
N ARG A 59 11.89 -0.85 -15.08
CA ARG A 59 10.97 -0.15 -15.98
C ARG A 59 10.40 -1.06 -17.06
N SER A 60 11.25 -1.90 -17.67
CA SER A 60 10.85 -2.91 -18.66
C SER A 60 9.91 -3.96 -18.06
N GLU A 61 10.22 -4.46 -16.86
CA GLU A 61 9.39 -5.40 -16.10
C GLU A 61 8.06 -4.77 -15.70
N MET A 62 8.06 -3.51 -15.28
CA MET A 62 6.84 -2.75 -14.99
C MET A 62 5.98 -2.55 -16.26
N GLN A 63 6.59 -2.22 -17.39
CA GLN A 63 5.90 -2.12 -18.69
C GLN A 63 5.29 -3.47 -19.11
N ALA A 64 6.03 -4.57 -18.92
CA ALA A 64 5.56 -5.92 -19.21
C ALA A 64 4.42 -6.35 -18.27
N LEU A 65 4.53 -6.05 -16.97
CA LEU A 65 3.51 -6.32 -15.97
C LEU A 65 2.29 -5.44 -16.17
N HIS A 66 2.42 -4.17 -16.54
CA HIS A 66 1.28 -3.27 -16.76
C HIS A 66 0.27 -3.82 -17.79
N GLN A 67 0.74 -4.51 -18.84
CA GLN A 67 -0.14 -5.19 -19.80
C GLN A 67 -0.89 -6.39 -19.20
N GLN A 68 -0.41 -6.96 -18.10
CA GLN A 68 -0.97 -8.12 -17.41
C GLN A 68 -1.69 -7.77 -16.09
N LEU A 69 -1.47 -6.58 -15.55
CA LEU A 69 -1.91 -6.13 -14.22
C LEU A 69 -3.38 -5.67 -14.15
N GLY A 70 -4.16 -5.83 -15.21
CA GLY A 70 -5.55 -5.35 -15.29
C GLY A 70 -6.49 -5.86 -14.18
N ALA A 71 -6.13 -6.90 -13.43
CA ALA A 71 -6.95 -7.45 -12.35
C ALA A 71 -6.22 -8.02 -11.13
N GLU A 72 -4.87 -8.11 -11.12
CA GLU A 72 -4.15 -8.86 -10.08
C GLU A 72 -3.53 -7.96 -9.01
N ASN A 73 -3.64 -8.32 -7.72
CA ASN A 73 -3.07 -7.57 -6.60
C ASN A 73 -1.54 -7.76 -6.53
N PHE A 74 -0.79 -6.68 -6.27
CA PHE A 74 0.68 -6.73 -6.36
C PHE A 74 1.41 -5.85 -5.33
N VAL A 75 2.64 -6.25 -5.04
CA VAL A 75 3.67 -5.41 -4.41
C VAL A 75 4.91 -5.55 -5.30
N LEU A 76 5.38 -4.45 -5.91
CA LEU A 76 6.54 -4.48 -6.79
C LEU A 76 7.60 -3.52 -6.26
N ALA A 77 8.72 -4.08 -5.80
CA ALA A 77 9.91 -3.29 -5.48
C ALA A 77 10.51 -2.76 -6.79
N LEU A 78 10.75 -1.45 -6.87
CA LEU A 78 11.43 -0.85 -8.01
C LEU A 78 12.94 -0.93 -7.75
N ALA A 79 13.70 -1.07 -8.84
CA ALA A 79 15.15 -1.26 -8.91
C ALA A 79 15.99 -0.37 -7.96
N ALA A 80 16.74 -1.03 -7.05
CA ALA A 80 17.39 -0.48 -5.86
C ALA A 80 16.37 0.26 -4.96
N PRO A 81 16.46 0.24 -3.62
CA PRO A 81 15.33 0.62 -2.73
C PRO A 81 15.01 2.13 -2.70
N ASP A 82 15.01 2.78 -3.86
CA ASP A 82 14.62 4.15 -4.08
C ASP A 82 13.10 4.25 -4.34
N GLY A 83 12.39 3.15 -4.67
CA GLY A 83 10.94 3.18 -4.86
C GLY A 83 10.17 1.85 -4.73
N LEU A 84 8.86 1.95 -4.46
CA LEU A 84 7.94 0.83 -4.30
C LEU A 84 6.61 1.13 -5.00
N LEU A 85 6.11 0.21 -5.83
CA LEU A 85 4.72 0.24 -6.26
C LEU A 85 3.86 -0.62 -5.34
N LEU A 86 2.79 -0.03 -4.82
CA LEU A 86 1.95 -0.66 -3.80
C LEU A 86 0.48 -0.66 -4.23
N ASP A 87 -0.11 -1.85 -4.34
CA ASP A 87 -1.57 -1.99 -4.39
C ASP A 87 -2.16 -1.84 -2.98
N LEU A 88 -3.34 -1.24 -2.88
CA LEU A 88 -4.10 -1.15 -1.64
C LEU A 88 -4.94 -2.41 -1.37
N SER A 89 -5.33 -3.12 -2.42
CA SER A 89 -6.20 -4.28 -2.40
C SER A 89 -5.46 -5.59 -2.14
N LEU A 90 -4.46 -5.58 -1.25
CA LEU A 90 -3.70 -6.77 -0.90
C LEU A 90 -4.55 -7.77 -0.09
N PRO A 91 -4.36 -9.10 -0.31
CA PRO A 91 -5.05 -10.12 0.48
C PRO A 91 -4.50 -10.14 1.92
N GLY A 92 -5.41 -10.31 2.89
CA GLY A 92 -5.09 -10.46 4.32
C GLY A 92 -4.79 -9.15 5.06
N ARG A 93 -4.08 -8.21 4.45
CA ARG A 93 -3.74 -6.89 5.03
C ARG A 93 -3.76 -5.84 3.93
N SER A 94 -4.45 -4.71 4.10
CA SER A 94 -4.48 -3.67 3.07
C SER A 94 -3.11 -3.02 2.89
N GLY A 95 -2.77 -2.62 1.66
CA GLY A 95 -1.56 -1.83 1.39
C GLY A 95 -1.54 -0.51 2.17
N LEU A 96 -2.71 0.07 2.46
CA LEU A 96 -2.78 1.29 3.28
C LEU A 96 -2.30 1.05 4.72
N GLU A 97 -2.58 -0.13 5.28
CA GLU A 97 -2.09 -0.52 6.59
C GLU A 97 -0.61 -0.90 6.56
N LEU A 98 -0.06 -1.24 5.39
CA LEU A 98 1.34 -1.61 5.22
C LEU A 98 2.25 -0.38 5.11
N LEU A 99 1.72 0.74 4.60
CA LEU A 99 2.47 1.99 4.42
C LEU A 99 3.21 2.48 5.68
N PRO A 100 2.59 2.51 6.88
CA PRO A 100 3.29 2.93 8.09
C PRO A 100 4.48 2.04 8.45
N ASP A 101 4.36 0.72 8.28
CA ASP A 101 5.44 -0.23 8.54
C ASP A 101 6.58 -0.05 7.53
N ILE A 102 6.24 0.11 6.25
CA ILE A 102 7.21 0.40 5.18
C ILE A 102 7.97 1.68 5.52
N HIS A 103 7.25 2.75 5.87
CA HIS A 103 7.85 4.03 6.19
C HIS A 103 8.72 3.97 7.46
N ALA A 104 8.31 3.20 8.48
CA ALA A 104 9.10 3.01 9.69
C ALA A 104 10.40 2.22 9.44
N LEU A 105 10.36 1.23 8.54
CA LEU A 105 11.53 0.42 8.17
C LEU A 105 12.48 1.15 7.21
N GLN A 106 11.93 1.87 6.24
CA GLN A 106 12.68 2.58 5.20
C GLN A 106 12.05 3.96 4.91
N PRO A 107 12.34 5.00 5.74
CA PRO A 107 11.74 6.32 5.59
C PRO A 107 12.05 7.01 4.25
N GLU A 108 13.16 6.63 3.61
CA GLU A 108 13.61 7.19 2.33
C GLU A 108 12.97 6.52 1.10
N LEU A 109 12.31 5.37 1.29
CA LEU A 109 11.69 4.60 0.21
C LEU A 109 10.49 5.35 -0.36
N ARG A 110 10.50 5.57 -1.68
CA ARG A 110 9.44 6.33 -2.35
C ARG A 110 8.30 5.41 -2.78
N VAL A 111 7.17 5.47 -2.09
CA VAL A 111 6.03 4.60 -2.38
C VAL A 111 5.05 5.28 -3.34
N LEU A 112 4.83 4.68 -4.51
CA LEU A 112 3.77 5.03 -5.45
C LEU A 112 2.63 4.03 -5.33
N VAL A 113 1.46 4.49 -4.87
CA VAL A 113 0.26 3.66 -4.77
C VAL A 113 -0.40 3.55 -6.14
N LEU A 114 -0.71 2.32 -6.56
CA LEU A 114 -1.52 2.02 -7.74
C LEU A 114 -2.77 1.25 -7.32
N THR A 115 -3.96 1.78 -7.61
CA THR A 115 -5.20 1.14 -7.15
C THR A 115 -6.37 1.34 -8.10
N MET A 116 -7.30 0.38 -8.11
CA MET A 116 -8.59 0.53 -8.79
C MET A 116 -9.53 1.50 -8.06
N HIS A 117 -9.21 1.88 -6.83
CA HIS A 117 -10.09 2.67 -5.98
C HIS A 117 -9.61 4.11 -5.95
N VAL A 118 -10.28 4.97 -6.71
CA VAL A 118 -9.86 6.35 -6.89
C VAL A 118 -10.83 7.26 -6.15
N ASP A 119 -10.49 7.60 -4.91
CA ASP A 119 -11.22 8.60 -4.14
C ASP A 119 -10.27 9.52 -3.35
N ARG A 120 -10.73 10.74 -3.09
CA ARG A 120 -9.90 11.79 -2.50
C ARG A 120 -9.49 11.49 -1.06
N ILE A 121 -10.43 10.96 -0.27
CA ILE A 121 -10.19 10.61 1.14
C ILE A 121 -9.09 9.55 1.22
N LEU A 122 -9.15 8.57 0.32
CA LEU A 122 -8.16 7.52 0.23
C LEU A 122 -6.79 8.03 -0.20
N ALA A 123 -6.73 8.87 -1.23
CA ALA A 123 -5.48 9.45 -1.66
C ALA A 123 -4.81 10.23 -0.52
N GLU A 124 -5.57 11.01 0.24
CA GLU A 124 -5.08 11.73 1.42
C GLU A 124 -4.61 10.78 2.52
N ALA A 125 -5.37 9.71 2.81
CA ALA A 125 -4.98 8.72 3.79
C ALA A 125 -3.67 8.01 3.40
N ALA A 126 -3.50 7.63 2.13
CA ALA A 126 -2.28 7.00 1.63
C ALA A 126 -1.08 7.93 1.73
N LEU A 127 -1.23 9.19 1.32
CA LEU A 127 -0.17 10.19 1.43
C LEU A 127 0.21 10.48 2.89
N ALA A 128 -0.77 10.54 3.79
CA ALA A 128 -0.55 10.70 5.22
C ALA A 128 0.15 9.49 5.86
N ALA A 129 -0.10 8.28 5.33
CA ALA A 129 0.52 7.05 5.78
C ALA A 129 1.95 6.83 5.24
N GLY A 130 2.45 7.69 4.35
CA GLY A 130 3.82 7.65 3.84
C GLY A 130 3.94 7.41 2.33
N ALA A 131 2.84 7.36 1.59
CA ALA A 131 2.92 7.33 0.13
C ALA A 131 3.52 8.64 -0.42
N THR A 132 4.40 8.51 -1.40
CA THR A 132 4.94 9.63 -2.18
C THR A 132 4.06 9.94 -3.39
N GLY A 133 3.32 8.95 -3.93
CA GLY A 133 2.34 9.22 -4.97
C GLY A 133 1.15 8.28 -4.98
N PHE A 134 0.13 8.66 -5.76
CA PHE A 134 -1.14 7.93 -5.87
C PHE A 134 -1.70 8.04 -7.30
N VAL A 135 -1.91 6.89 -7.94
CA VAL A 135 -2.32 6.77 -9.35
C VAL A 135 -3.36 5.66 -9.53
N PRO A 136 -4.39 5.86 -10.38
CA PRO A 136 -5.30 4.79 -10.78
C PRO A 136 -4.56 3.65 -11.47
N LYS A 137 -4.96 2.42 -11.20
CA LYS A 137 -4.33 1.22 -11.79
C LYS A 137 -4.65 1.08 -13.29
N ASP A 138 -5.69 1.76 -13.78
CA ASP A 138 -6.05 1.91 -15.20
C ASP A 138 -5.49 3.20 -15.84
N ALA A 139 -4.55 3.88 -15.18
CA ALA A 139 -3.84 5.01 -15.76
C ALA A 139 -3.05 4.55 -16.99
N GLY A 140 -3.01 5.42 -18.00
CA GLY A 140 -2.22 5.16 -19.21
C GLY A 140 -0.73 5.14 -18.92
N MET A 141 0.05 4.45 -19.77
CA MET A 141 1.50 4.30 -19.59
C MET A 141 2.23 5.62 -19.38
N GLU A 142 1.88 6.66 -20.16
CA GLU A 142 2.48 7.99 -20.05
C GLU A 142 2.24 8.65 -18.68
N GLU A 143 1.08 8.42 -18.06
CA GLU A 143 0.78 8.92 -16.72
C GLU A 143 1.57 8.16 -15.67
N LEU A 144 1.68 6.84 -15.80
CA LEU A 144 2.49 6.02 -14.90
C LEU A 144 3.97 6.38 -14.97
N GLU A 145 4.52 6.63 -16.16
CA GLU A 145 5.91 7.06 -16.34
C GLU A 145 6.16 8.41 -15.67
N ARG A 146 5.30 9.40 -15.89
CA ARG A 146 5.39 10.71 -15.21
C ARG A 146 5.30 10.57 -13.69
N ALA A 147 4.40 9.71 -13.20
CA ALA A 147 4.23 9.47 -11.78
C ALA A 147 5.49 8.86 -11.17
N LEU A 148 6.03 7.84 -11.82
CA LEU A 148 7.24 7.16 -11.40
C LEU A 148 8.44 8.12 -11.36
N GLU A 149 8.62 8.93 -12.41
CA GLU A 149 9.72 9.92 -12.47
C GLU A 149 9.61 10.96 -11.37
N ALA A 150 8.41 11.48 -11.12
CA ALA A 150 8.18 12.42 -10.02
C ALA A 150 8.48 11.79 -8.66
N VAL A 151 7.95 10.59 -8.40
CA VAL A 151 8.11 9.87 -7.14
C VAL A 151 9.56 9.51 -6.86
N LEU A 152 10.28 8.98 -7.85
CA LEU A 152 11.71 8.66 -7.72
C LEU A 152 12.58 9.92 -7.57
N ALA A 153 12.14 11.08 -8.08
CA ALA A 153 12.76 12.37 -7.80
C ALA A 153 12.39 12.94 -6.41
N GLY A 154 11.65 12.16 -5.61
CA GLY A 154 11.19 12.53 -4.27
C GLY A 154 10.06 13.56 -4.25
N LYS A 155 9.44 13.84 -5.40
CA LYS A 155 8.31 14.77 -5.55
C LYS A 155 7.00 14.02 -5.33
N ARG A 156 6.03 14.69 -4.73
CA ARG A 156 4.67 14.15 -4.62
C ARG A 156 4.02 14.07 -5.99
N PHE A 157 3.31 12.97 -6.25
CA PHE A 157 2.50 12.81 -7.45
C PHE A 157 1.08 12.40 -7.09
N LEU A 158 0.09 13.15 -7.57
CA LEU A 158 -1.31 12.78 -7.45
C LEU A 158 -1.92 12.84 -8.85
N SER A 159 -2.51 11.73 -9.29
CA SER A 159 -3.19 11.70 -10.58
C SER A 159 -4.33 12.73 -10.64
N ASP A 160 -4.47 13.39 -11.78
CA ASP A 160 -5.55 14.35 -12.04
C ASP A 160 -6.93 13.68 -12.08
N ARG A 161 -6.98 12.35 -12.17
CA ARG A 161 -8.21 11.55 -12.06
C ARG A 161 -8.71 11.42 -10.63
N VAL A 162 -7.91 11.77 -9.63
CA VAL A 162 -8.37 11.83 -8.24
C VAL A 162 -9.30 13.03 -8.09
N PRO A 163 -10.56 12.84 -7.61
CA PRO A 163 -11.48 13.95 -7.42
C PRO A 163 -10.87 15.05 -6.55
N LYS A 164 -11.10 16.32 -6.90
CA LYS A 164 -10.61 17.46 -6.12
C LYS A 164 -11.35 17.64 -4.80
N VAL A 165 -12.60 17.17 -4.74
CA VAL A 165 -13.50 17.30 -3.60
C VAL A 165 -13.99 15.91 -3.20
N THR A 166 -14.17 15.72 -1.91
CA THR A 166 -14.76 14.53 -1.32
C THR A 166 -16.29 14.57 -1.55
N HIS A 167 -16.83 13.62 -2.32
CA HIS A 167 -18.27 13.52 -2.46
C HIS A 167 -18.88 12.89 -1.20
N ARG A 168 -19.64 13.69 -0.44
CA ARG A 168 -20.29 13.38 0.86
C ARG A 168 -21.41 12.33 0.79
N VAL A 169 -21.53 11.59 -0.31
CA VAL A 169 -22.67 10.72 -0.55
C VAL A 169 -22.55 9.46 0.31
N GLY A 170 -23.47 9.31 1.28
CA GLY A 170 -23.66 8.06 2.02
C GLY A 170 -23.46 8.11 3.53
N LEU A 171 -23.36 9.29 4.16
CA LEU A 171 -23.23 9.44 5.62
C LEU A 171 -24.30 8.67 6.40
N ASP A 172 -25.57 8.79 6.00
CA ASP A 172 -26.68 8.06 6.64
C ASP A 172 -26.56 6.55 6.50
N ALA A 173 -26.13 6.08 5.33
CA ALA A 173 -25.88 4.66 5.09
C ALA A 173 -24.69 4.16 5.92
N MET A 174 -23.66 4.98 6.11
CA MET A 174 -22.48 4.66 6.94
C MET A 174 -22.84 4.57 8.42
N HIS A 175 -23.67 5.48 8.93
CA HIS A 175 -24.18 5.45 10.30
C HIS A 175 -25.06 4.22 10.55
N ALA A 176 -25.94 3.88 9.59
CA ALA A 176 -26.73 2.65 9.65
C ALA A 176 -25.84 1.39 9.66
N SER A 177 -24.74 1.38 8.89
CA SER A 177 -23.77 0.28 8.92
C SER A 177 -23.06 0.15 10.28
N LEU A 178 -22.66 1.26 10.92
CA LEU A 178 -22.06 1.27 12.25
C LEU A 178 -23.01 0.76 13.35
N ALA A 179 -24.30 1.12 13.26
CA ALA A 179 -25.31 0.72 14.24
C ALA A 179 -25.52 -0.81 14.30
N ARG A 180 -25.16 -1.54 13.23
CA ARG A 180 -25.22 -3.01 13.16
C ARG A 180 -24.06 -3.70 13.88
N LEU A 181 -23.04 -2.96 14.30
CA LEU A 181 -21.85 -3.50 14.94
C LEU A 181 -21.93 -3.41 16.46
N THR A 182 -21.34 -4.38 17.16
CA THR A 182 -21.20 -4.30 18.62
C THR A 182 -20.24 -3.18 19.04
N PRO A 183 -20.30 -2.67 20.29
CA PRO A 183 -19.39 -1.62 20.75
C PRO A 183 -17.90 -1.95 20.57
N ARG A 184 -17.54 -3.23 20.73
CA ARG A 184 -16.18 -3.72 20.49
C ARG A 184 -15.83 -3.65 18.99
N GLN A 185 -16.74 -4.07 18.11
CA GLN A 185 -16.53 -4.01 16.66
C GLN A 185 -16.46 -2.57 16.15
N GLN A 186 -17.29 -1.66 16.66
CA GLN A 186 -17.22 -0.23 16.37
C GLN A 186 -15.86 0.36 16.79
N THR A 187 -15.34 -0.06 17.95
CA THR A 187 -14.01 0.36 18.40
C THR A 187 -12.91 -0.14 17.46
N ILE A 188 -12.99 -1.39 17.00
CA ILE A 188 -12.06 -1.94 16.01
C ILE A 188 -12.14 -1.17 14.68
N MET A 189 -13.35 -0.91 14.16
CA MET A 189 -13.56 -0.10 12.94
C MET A 189 -12.92 1.28 13.05
N ARG A 190 -13.12 1.96 14.19
CA ARG A 190 -12.53 3.28 14.42
C ARG A 190 -11.00 3.25 14.54
N LEU A 191 -10.40 2.15 14.97
CA LEU A 191 -8.94 2.01 14.98
C LEU A 191 -8.42 1.67 13.58
N ASN A 192 -9.12 0.83 12.82
CA ASN A 192 -8.84 0.59 11.39
C ASN A 192 -8.87 1.89 10.59
N GLY A 193 -9.85 2.76 10.83
CA GLY A 193 -9.96 4.07 10.17
C GLY A 193 -8.80 5.03 10.48
N LYS A 194 -8.04 4.76 11.54
CA LYS A 194 -6.79 5.47 11.89
C LYS A 194 -5.55 4.81 11.29
N GLY A 195 -5.73 3.85 10.38
CA GLY A 195 -4.64 3.09 9.76
C GLY A 195 -3.94 2.13 10.72
N LYS A 196 -4.58 1.74 11.84
CA LYS A 196 -3.97 0.82 12.80
C LYS A 196 -4.00 -0.62 12.30
N THR A 197 -2.88 -1.31 12.46
CA THR A 197 -2.73 -2.73 12.09
C THR A 197 -3.45 -3.64 13.09
N SER A 198 -3.73 -4.89 12.71
CA SER A 198 -4.33 -5.87 13.63
C SER A 198 -3.50 -6.08 14.91
N GLY A 199 -2.16 -6.06 14.80
CA GLY A 199 -1.26 -6.13 15.94
C GLY A 199 -1.35 -4.91 16.86
N GLU A 200 -1.35 -3.69 16.30
CA GLU A 200 -1.50 -2.46 17.07
C GLU A 200 -2.87 -2.36 17.76
N ILE A 201 -3.94 -2.78 17.07
CA ILE A 201 -5.29 -2.83 17.62
C ILE A 201 -5.34 -3.84 18.77
N GLY A 202 -4.73 -5.00 18.60
CA GLY A 202 -4.64 -6.04 19.62
C GLY A 202 -3.95 -5.51 20.88
N ALA A 203 -2.76 -4.95 20.71
CA ALA A 203 -2.00 -4.34 21.79
C ALA A 203 -2.80 -3.25 22.53
N LYS A 204 -3.51 -2.37 21.79
CA LYS A 204 -4.32 -1.30 22.38
C LYS A 204 -5.55 -1.80 23.13
N LEU A 205 -6.11 -2.93 22.74
CA LEU A 205 -7.35 -3.48 23.30
C LEU A 205 -7.13 -4.61 24.30
N GLY A 206 -5.86 -5.00 24.55
CA GLY A 206 -5.51 -6.15 25.39
C GLY A 206 -5.91 -7.49 24.75
N LEU A 207 -5.84 -7.59 23.42
CA LEU A 207 -6.24 -8.76 22.63
C LEU A 207 -5.08 -9.26 21.76
N THR A 208 -5.12 -10.53 21.37
CA THR A 208 -4.17 -11.08 20.39
C THR A 208 -4.48 -10.57 18.98
N GLU A 209 -3.46 -10.50 18.12
CA GLU A 209 -3.64 -10.17 16.71
C GLU A 209 -4.64 -11.12 16.02
N SER A 210 -4.56 -12.42 16.30
CA SER A 210 -5.51 -13.43 15.81
C SER A 210 -6.97 -13.13 16.19
N THR A 211 -7.18 -12.61 17.39
CA THR A 211 -8.51 -12.19 17.87
C THR A 211 -9.02 -10.98 17.07
N ILE A 212 -8.15 -10.02 16.77
CA ILE A 212 -8.52 -8.86 15.95
C ILE A 212 -8.85 -9.29 14.51
N THR A 213 -8.05 -10.16 13.92
CA THR A 213 -8.30 -10.72 12.58
C THR A 213 -9.65 -11.44 12.53
N PHE A 214 -10.00 -12.22 13.56
CA PHE A 214 -11.33 -12.84 13.67
C PHE A 214 -12.45 -11.80 13.72
N HIS A 215 -12.31 -10.73 14.52
CA HIS A 215 -13.28 -9.66 14.57
C HIS A 215 -13.44 -8.93 13.22
N ARG A 216 -12.34 -8.63 12.52
CA ARG A 216 -12.33 -7.99 11.20
C ARG A 216 -13.06 -8.85 10.16
N GLN A 217 -12.80 -10.16 10.15
CA GLN A 217 -13.53 -11.10 9.29
C GLN A 217 -15.03 -11.10 9.58
N ARG A 218 -15.43 -11.08 10.86
CA ARG A 218 -16.84 -11.04 11.25
C ARG A 218 -17.51 -9.72 10.84
N ILE A 219 -16.82 -8.59 11.01
CA ILE A 219 -17.31 -7.28 10.58
C ILE A 219 -17.52 -7.26 9.06
N ARG A 220 -16.53 -7.74 8.29
CA ARG A 220 -16.64 -7.85 6.82
C ARG A 220 -17.88 -8.64 6.40
N ARG A 221 -18.10 -9.82 7.00
CA ARG A 221 -19.30 -10.63 6.71
C ARG A 221 -20.60 -9.91 7.07
N LEU A 222 -20.65 -9.23 8.23
CA LEU A 222 -21.85 -8.51 8.67
C LEU A 222 -22.19 -7.35 7.73
N LEU A 223 -21.17 -6.62 7.26
CA LEU A 223 -21.32 -5.46 6.39
C LEU A 223 -21.31 -5.78 4.89
N GLY A 224 -21.10 -7.05 4.51
CA GLY A 224 -21.07 -7.47 3.11
C GLY A 224 -19.82 -7.03 2.35
N LEU A 225 -18.69 -6.84 3.05
CA LEU A 225 -17.44 -6.35 2.47
C LEU A 225 -16.60 -7.51 1.92
N ALA A 226 -16.27 -7.45 0.64
CA ALA A 226 -15.62 -8.52 -0.10
C ALA A 226 -14.13 -8.65 0.25
N SER A 227 -13.45 -7.55 0.58
CA SER A 227 -11.99 -7.51 0.76
C SER A 227 -11.55 -6.82 2.06
N GLU A 228 -10.27 -7.00 2.41
CA GLU A 228 -9.69 -6.30 3.56
C GLU A 228 -9.57 -4.79 3.28
N TRP A 229 -9.25 -4.46 2.04
CA TRP A 229 -9.29 -3.11 1.55
C TRP A 229 -10.66 -2.45 1.73
N GLU A 230 -11.76 -3.12 1.38
CA GLU A 230 -13.11 -2.57 1.60
C GLU A 230 -13.39 -2.29 3.08
N LEU A 231 -12.90 -3.13 4.00
CA LEU A 231 -13.01 -2.87 5.44
C LEU A 231 -12.29 -1.58 5.84
N VAL A 232 -11.05 -1.42 5.38
CA VAL A 232 -10.23 -0.23 5.68
C VAL A 232 -10.88 1.02 5.07
N ARG A 233 -11.27 0.98 3.80
CA ARG A 233 -11.98 2.07 3.13
C ARG A 233 -13.24 2.47 3.90
N HIS A 234 -14.08 1.50 4.23
CA HIS A 234 -15.33 1.73 4.95
C HIS A 234 -15.06 2.33 6.34
N SER A 235 -13.99 1.89 7.02
CA SER A 235 -13.56 2.43 8.31
C SER A 235 -13.10 3.89 8.23
N ILE A 236 -12.39 4.26 7.16
CA ILE A 236 -11.92 5.63 6.95
C ILE A 236 -13.09 6.57 6.67
N LEU A 237 -14.03 6.15 5.82
CA LEU A 237 -15.21 6.95 5.51
C LEU A 237 -16.07 7.21 6.75
N ILE A 238 -16.26 6.19 7.59
CA ILE A 238 -16.92 6.32 8.89
C ILE A 238 -16.19 7.32 9.80
N GLN A 239 -14.86 7.34 9.79
CA GLN A 239 -14.10 8.24 10.65
C GLN A 239 -14.22 9.70 10.22
N VAL A 240 -14.16 9.98 8.92
CA VAL A 240 -14.34 11.33 8.38
C VAL A 240 -15.73 11.85 8.75
N ALA A 241 -16.76 11.02 8.57
CA ALA A 241 -18.13 11.31 9.00
C ALA A 241 -18.22 11.76 10.46
N ALA A 242 -17.61 10.99 11.37
CA ALA A 242 -17.66 11.25 12.81
C ALA A 242 -16.80 12.43 13.28
N GLN A 243 -15.85 12.90 12.47
CA GLN A 243 -15.05 14.09 12.79
C GLN A 243 -15.76 15.39 12.39
N GLU A 244 -16.60 15.36 11.35
CA GLU A 244 -17.35 16.51 10.87
C GLU A 244 -18.54 16.85 11.79
N GLU A 245 -19.25 15.86 12.35
CA GLU A 245 -20.31 16.08 13.37
C GLU A 245 -19.82 16.77 14.66
N LYS A 246 -18.51 16.75 14.92
CA LYS A 246 -17.92 17.43 16.09
C LYS A 246 -17.42 18.84 15.79
N ALA A 247 -17.35 19.21 14.52
CA ALA A 247 -16.93 20.52 14.06
C ALA A 247 -18.13 21.47 13.83
N GLU A 248 -19.35 20.92 13.90
CA GLU A 248 -20.65 21.61 13.79
C GLU A 248 -21.28 21.75 15.20
#